data_AF-A0A954F747-F1
#
_entry.id   AF-A0A954F747-F1
#
_cell.length_a   1.000
_cell.length_b   1.000
_cell.length_c   1.000
_cell.angle_alpha   90.00
_cell.angle_beta   90.00
_cell.angle_gamma   90.00
#
_symmetry.space_group_name_H-M   'P 1'
#
loop_
_entity.id
_entity.type
_entity.pdbx_description
1 polymer ?
#
loop_
_entity_poly.entity_id
_entity_poly.type
_entity_poly.pdbx_seq_one_letter_code
_entity_poly.pdbx_strand_id
1 'polypeptide(L)'
;KAGAPRMDDETNELWDTDRMQLGLQILILRDNGYTCDDGVIYYRATKQRVRQAMTPEVESWIDGKIAEARAVASSPTIPPPLVDSPKCVRCSLAPVCLPDETRMLSEDGEPGAPPSARAAASRSLAPPVCRPPRRLIAARDDERALYLNTQGFRVGLKSERLVVKDGESKIDEVRLMDVSHVALFGNVQISTQAIQELCEHEIPVAYFSQGGWFYGLTRGHGLKNVHTRIQQFATASNPRRCLEVAQRMVRAKIRNHRTMLMRLHTEPPAGAVAGLKDIALSVPDAPGLSELLGLEGAAAALYFQNFSGLIKAGEDEDGDEI
;
A
#
# COMPACT_ATOMS: atom_id res chain seq x y z
N LYS A 1 -34.97 -6.26 3.82
CA LYS A 1 -33.56 -6.02 4.23
C LYS A 1 -33.15 -6.96 5.37
N ALA A 2 -31.91 -7.43 5.41
CA ALA A 2 -31.34 -8.14 6.57
C ALA A 2 -30.89 -7.08 7.60
N GLY A 3 -31.49 -7.10 8.80
CA GLY A 3 -31.27 -6.08 9.84
C GLY A 3 -32.55 -5.79 10.63
N ALA A 4 -32.44 -4.84 11.57
CA ALA A 4 -33.51 -4.30 12.40
C ALA A 4 -33.68 -2.80 12.15
N PRO A 5 -34.88 -2.23 12.33
CA PRO A 5 -35.09 -0.78 12.29
C PRO A 5 -34.29 -0.10 13.42
N ARG A 6 -34.08 1.21 13.27
CA ARG A 6 -33.50 2.04 14.35
C ARG A 6 -34.56 2.14 15.46
N MET A 7 -34.21 1.72 16.66
CA MET A 7 -35.09 1.85 17.82
C MET A 7 -34.84 3.21 18.45
N ASP A 8 -35.87 4.06 18.46
CA ASP A 8 -35.97 5.21 19.36
C ASP A 8 -37.00 4.87 20.44
N ASP A 9 -36.98 5.58 21.58
CA ASP A 9 -37.73 5.22 22.80
C ASP A 9 -39.26 5.08 22.60
N GLU A 10 -39.83 5.59 21.50
CA GLU A 10 -41.29 5.52 21.22
C GLU A 10 -41.68 4.98 19.82
N THR A 11 -40.77 4.93 18.84
CA THR A 11 -41.10 4.46 17.46
C THR A 11 -39.94 3.74 16.74
N ASN A 12 -40.30 2.77 15.89
CA ASN A 12 -39.35 2.13 14.98
C ASN A 12 -39.13 3.01 13.74
N GLU A 13 -37.93 3.56 13.60
CA GLU A 13 -37.56 4.41 12.46
C GLU A 13 -36.67 3.69 11.44
N LEU A 14 -36.71 4.20 10.22
CA LEU A 14 -35.75 3.82 9.18
C LEU A 14 -34.39 4.45 9.48
N TRP A 15 -33.32 3.69 9.21
CA TRP A 15 -31.96 4.26 9.17
C TRP A 15 -31.87 5.33 8.07
N ASP A 16 -31.05 6.37 8.26
CA ASP A 16 -30.89 7.44 7.26
C ASP A 16 -30.53 6.91 5.86
N THR A 17 -29.71 5.86 5.79
CA THR A 17 -29.36 5.19 4.51
C THR A 17 -30.59 4.55 3.86
N ASP A 18 -31.48 3.98 4.66
CA ASP A 18 -32.72 3.36 4.19
C ASP A 18 -33.73 4.41 3.75
N ARG A 19 -33.85 5.52 4.50
CA ARG A 19 -34.67 6.69 4.13
C ARG A 19 -34.23 7.29 2.79
N MET A 20 -32.92 7.41 2.58
CA MET A 20 -32.34 7.92 1.35
C MET A 20 -32.62 6.98 0.17
N GLN A 21 -32.42 5.67 0.33
CA GLN A 21 -32.67 4.70 -0.73
C GLN A 21 -34.14 4.67 -1.17
N LEU A 22 -35.07 4.61 -0.20
CA LEU A 22 -36.50 4.64 -0.47
C LEU A 22 -36.92 5.95 -1.15
N GLY A 23 -36.47 7.08 -0.60
CA GLY A 23 -36.80 8.40 -1.14
C GLY A 23 -36.31 8.59 -2.57
N LEU A 24 -35.08 8.18 -2.89
CA LEU A 24 -34.56 8.23 -4.26
C LEU A 24 -35.37 7.35 -5.22
N GLN A 25 -35.80 6.16 -4.80
CA GLN A 25 -36.65 5.30 -5.63
C GLN A 25 -38.01 5.94 -5.90
N ILE A 26 -38.62 6.57 -4.90
CA ILE A 26 -39.88 7.31 -5.04
C ILE A 26 -39.71 8.47 -6.03
N LEU A 27 -38.64 9.27 -5.89
CA LEU A 27 -38.35 10.37 -6.80
C LEU A 27 -38.14 9.92 -8.25
N ILE A 28 -37.41 8.82 -8.47
CA ILE A 28 -37.20 8.25 -9.82
C ILE A 28 -38.53 7.78 -10.41
N LEU A 29 -39.40 7.14 -9.61
CA LEU A 29 -40.72 6.71 -10.08
C LEU A 29 -41.60 7.90 -10.47
N ARG A 30 -41.60 8.96 -9.65
CA ARG A 30 -42.31 10.23 -9.95
C ARG A 30 -41.80 10.88 -11.23
N ASP A 31 -40.48 10.94 -11.42
CA ASP A 31 -39.85 11.50 -12.63
C ASP A 31 -40.22 10.71 -13.90
N ASN A 32 -40.47 9.40 -13.77
CA ASN A 32 -40.94 8.53 -14.85
C ASN A 32 -42.48 8.52 -15.01
N GLY A 33 -43.19 9.45 -14.37
CA GLY A 33 -44.64 9.63 -14.53
C GLY A 33 -45.52 8.73 -13.67
N TYR A 34 -44.96 8.01 -12.69
CA TYR A 34 -45.74 7.22 -11.73
C TYR A 34 -46.12 8.05 -10.50
N THR A 35 -47.33 7.86 -9.98
CA THR A 35 -47.71 8.40 -8.67
C THR A 35 -47.22 7.47 -7.55
N CYS A 36 -46.35 7.98 -6.69
CA CYS A 36 -45.80 7.24 -5.56
C CYS A 36 -45.57 8.19 -4.39
N ASP A 37 -46.30 8.00 -3.28
CA ASP A 37 -46.31 8.92 -2.14
C ASP A 37 -45.79 8.29 -0.85
N ASP A 38 -45.64 6.96 -0.82
CA ASP A 38 -45.05 6.24 0.30
C ASP A 38 -44.25 5.03 -0.19
N GLY A 39 -43.30 4.63 0.64
CA GLY A 39 -42.57 3.39 0.46
C GLY A 39 -42.39 2.63 1.76
N VAL A 40 -42.17 1.33 1.66
CA VAL A 40 -42.12 0.43 2.81
C VAL A 40 -40.87 -0.44 2.75
N ILE A 41 -40.12 -0.50 3.85
CA ILE A 41 -39.05 -1.48 4.03
C ILE A 41 -39.49 -2.54 5.03
N TYR A 42 -39.30 -3.79 4.64
CA TYR A 42 -39.47 -4.94 5.51
C TYR A 42 -38.12 -5.39 6.09
N TYR A 43 -37.99 -5.36 7.42
CA TYR A 43 -36.83 -5.86 8.16
C TYR A 43 -37.03 -7.33 8.53
N ARG A 44 -36.21 -8.22 7.97
CA ARG A 44 -36.38 -9.67 8.17
C ARG A 44 -36.07 -10.13 9.60
N ALA A 45 -35.16 -9.44 10.31
CA ALA A 45 -34.73 -9.87 11.64
C ALA A 45 -35.83 -9.62 12.68
N THR A 46 -36.52 -8.48 12.59
CA THR A 46 -37.63 -8.13 13.50
C THR A 46 -39.01 -8.44 12.92
N LYS A 47 -39.08 -8.89 11.66
CA LYS A 47 -40.33 -9.13 10.90
C LYS A 47 -41.26 -7.91 10.86
N GLN A 48 -40.71 -6.70 10.92
CA GLN A 48 -41.47 -5.45 10.93
C GLN A 48 -41.42 -4.76 9.57
N ARG A 49 -42.50 -4.06 9.24
CA ARG A 49 -42.57 -3.13 8.11
C ARG A 49 -42.54 -1.71 8.66
N VAL A 50 -41.62 -0.89 8.15
CA VAL A 50 -41.56 0.54 8.46
C VAL A 50 -41.88 1.28 7.17
N ARG A 51 -42.87 2.17 7.25
CA ARG A 51 -43.36 2.97 6.13
C ARG A 51 -42.78 4.38 6.23
N GLN A 52 -42.42 4.94 5.08
CA GLN A 52 -41.97 6.31 4.92
C GLN A 52 -42.91 7.00 3.93
N ALA A 53 -43.57 8.06 4.38
CA ALA A 53 -44.27 8.97 3.49
C ALA A 53 -43.29 9.96 2.85
N MET A 54 -43.52 10.31 1.60
CA MET A 54 -42.75 11.30 0.86
C MET A 54 -43.32 12.69 1.13
N THR A 55 -42.92 13.27 2.26
CA THR A 55 -43.29 14.64 2.64
C THR A 55 -42.32 15.67 2.05
N PRO A 56 -42.71 16.95 1.93
CA PRO A 56 -41.83 17.99 1.43
C PRO A 56 -40.51 18.12 2.22
N GLU A 57 -40.53 17.83 3.52
CA GLU A 57 -39.35 17.86 4.39
C GLU A 57 -38.37 16.72 4.06
N VAL A 58 -38.90 15.52 3.78
CA VAL A 58 -38.11 14.36 3.35
C VAL A 58 -37.49 14.63 1.98
N GLU A 59 -38.26 15.21 1.06
CA GLU A 59 -37.79 15.60 -0.27
C GLU A 59 -36.64 16.62 -0.18
N SER A 60 -36.83 17.70 0.59
CA SER A 60 -35.80 18.71 0.82
C SER A 60 -34.54 18.14 1.48
N TRP A 61 -34.69 17.21 2.43
CA TRP A 61 -33.56 16.53 3.05
C TRP A 61 -32.77 15.67 2.04
N ILE A 62 -33.46 14.94 1.14
CA ILE A 62 -32.82 14.15 0.09
C ILE A 62 -32.04 15.06 -0.87
N ASP A 63 -32.67 16.14 -1.35
CA ASP A 63 -32.03 17.10 -2.26
C ASP A 63 -30.80 17.74 -1.62
N GLY A 64 -30.90 18.12 -0.34
CA GLY A 64 -29.77 18.61 0.44
C GLY A 64 -28.62 17.60 0.50
N LYS A 65 -28.91 16.32 0.71
CA LYS A 65 -27.89 15.25 0.72
C LYS A 65 -27.28 14.96 -0.64
N ILE A 66 -28.06 15.06 -1.72
CA ILE A 66 -27.52 14.98 -3.08
C ILE A 66 -26.57 16.16 -3.35
N ALA A 67 -26.95 17.37 -2.94
CA ALA A 67 -26.12 18.56 -3.10
C ALA A 67 -24.81 18.45 -2.30
N GLU A 68 -24.86 18.02 -1.02
CA GLU A 68 -23.67 17.74 -0.21
C GLU A 68 -22.76 16.71 -0.89
N ALA A 69 -23.32 15.59 -1.38
CA ALA A 69 -22.54 14.55 -2.05
C ALA A 69 -21.85 15.07 -3.32
N ARG A 70 -22.53 15.90 -4.12
CA ARG A 70 -21.95 16.56 -5.30
C ARG A 70 -20.85 17.55 -4.92
N ALA A 71 -21.04 18.31 -3.84
CA ALA A 71 -20.04 19.25 -3.34
C ALA A 71 -18.78 18.52 -2.88
N VAL A 72 -18.91 17.40 -2.15
CA VAL A 72 -17.78 16.55 -1.75
C VAL A 72 -17.07 15.95 -2.96
N ALA A 73 -17.81 15.42 -3.93
CA ALA A 73 -17.23 14.84 -5.14
C ALA A 73 -16.49 15.86 -6.02
N SER A 74 -16.91 17.13 -5.98
CA SER A 74 -16.28 18.23 -6.73
C SER A 74 -15.12 18.87 -5.95
N SER A 75 -14.99 18.56 -4.66
CA SER A 75 -13.97 19.15 -3.80
C SER A 75 -12.61 18.47 -4.02
N PRO A 76 -11.51 19.23 -4.12
CA PRO A 76 -10.16 18.67 -4.14
C PRO A 76 -9.73 18.12 -2.77
N THR A 77 -10.48 18.42 -1.70
CA THR A 77 -10.16 17.96 -0.33
C THR A 77 -10.98 16.72 0.04
N ILE A 78 -10.28 15.64 0.39
CA ILE A 78 -10.89 14.41 0.89
C ILE A 78 -11.59 14.71 2.24
N PRO A 79 -12.85 14.28 2.45
CA PRO A 79 -13.53 14.48 3.71
C PRO A 79 -12.84 13.72 4.85
N PRO A 80 -12.92 14.20 6.10
CA PRO A 80 -12.27 13.56 7.23
C PRO A 80 -12.80 12.13 7.44
N PRO A 81 -11.95 11.18 7.89
CA PRO A 81 -12.38 9.85 8.25
C PRO A 81 -13.51 9.86 9.30
N LEU A 82 -14.46 8.92 9.19
CA LEU A 82 -15.52 8.75 10.19
C LEU A 82 -14.93 8.50 11.58
N VAL A 83 -15.44 9.17 12.61
CA VAL A 83 -14.99 8.98 14.01
C VAL A 83 -15.68 7.75 14.61
N ASP A 84 -14.89 6.82 15.16
CA ASP A 84 -15.34 5.61 15.87
C ASP A 84 -16.48 4.82 15.20
N SER A 85 -16.50 4.80 13.87
CA SER A 85 -17.54 4.13 13.10
C SER A 85 -17.22 2.65 12.87
N PRO A 86 -18.09 1.72 13.28
CA PRO A 86 -17.92 0.29 12.99
C PRO A 86 -17.98 -0.02 11.49
N LYS A 87 -18.44 0.93 10.67
CA LYS A 87 -18.51 0.80 9.21
C LYS A 87 -17.11 0.72 8.58
N CYS A 88 -16.10 1.35 9.17
CA CYS A 88 -14.74 1.36 8.62
C CYS A 88 -14.04 0.00 8.71
N VAL A 89 -14.38 -0.83 9.71
CA VAL A 89 -13.68 -2.11 9.98
C VAL A 89 -13.78 -3.10 8.83
N ARG A 90 -14.92 -3.11 8.12
CA ARG A 90 -15.17 -4.00 6.97
C ARG A 90 -15.41 -3.23 5.67
N CYS A 91 -14.96 -1.97 5.61
CA CYS A 91 -15.12 -1.15 4.43
C CYS A 91 -14.12 -1.59 3.35
N SER A 92 -14.59 -1.87 2.14
CA SER A 92 -13.74 -2.18 0.99
C SER A 92 -12.84 -1.00 0.59
N LEU A 93 -13.22 0.23 0.96
CA LEU A 93 -12.44 1.44 0.72
C LEU A 93 -11.46 1.76 1.86
N ALA A 94 -11.43 1.00 2.96
CA ALA A 94 -10.48 1.24 4.05
C ALA A 94 -9.00 1.29 3.59
N PRO A 95 -8.52 0.44 2.65
CA PRO A 95 -7.15 0.51 2.13
C PRO A 95 -6.87 1.75 1.29
N VAL A 96 -7.91 2.43 0.80
CA VAL A 96 -7.81 3.66 0.00
C VAL A 96 -7.92 4.89 0.89
N CYS A 97 -8.93 4.93 1.77
CA CYS A 97 -9.17 6.05 2.68
C CYS A 97 -8.15 6.13 3.82
N LEU A 98 -7.48 5.01 4.18
CA LEU A 98 -6.45 4.93 5.21
C LEU A 98 -6.78 5.77 6.45
N PRO A 99 -7.89 5.46 7.16
CA PRO A 99 -8.45 6.35 8.17
C PRO A 99 -7.54 6.52 9.39
N ASP A 100 -6.82 5.46 9.78
CA ASP A 100 -5.90 5.47 10.91
C ASP A 100 -4.68 6.37 10.58
N GLU A 101 -4.14 6.24 9.37
CA GLU A 101 -3.00 7.01 8.86
C GLU A 101 -3.36 8.47 8.58
N THR A 102 -4.53 8.71 7.99
CA THR A 102 -5.03 10.07 7.72
C THR A 102 -5.21 10.83 9.03
N ARG A 103 -5.75 10.19 10.07
CA ARG A 103 -5.83 10.79 11.40
C ARG A 103 -4.44 11.02 12.01
N MET A 104 -3.54 10.04 11.96
CA MET A 104 -2.17 10.20 12.46
C MET A 104 -1.47 11.40 11.82
N LEU A 105 -1.55 11.52 10.49
CA LEU A 105 -0.97 12.65 9.74
C LEU A 105 -1.67 13.99 10.02
N SER A 106 -2.98 13.98 10.31
CA SER A 106 -3.72 15.20 10.64
C SER A 106 -3.44 15.68 12.07
N GLU A 107 -3.27 14.75 13.02
CA GLU A 107 -2.97 15.03 14.42
C GLU A 107 -1.53 15.49 14.63
N ASP A 108 -0.58 15.05 13.79
CA ASP A 108 0.83 15.47 13.86
C ASP A 108 1.06 16.93 13.40
N GLY A 109 0.05 17.59 12.86
CA GLY A 109 0.05 19.02 12.55
C GLY A 109 0.90 19.42 11.34
N GLU A 110 0.55 20.54 10.73
CA GLU A 110 1.11 21.01 9.46
C GLU A 110 2.65 21.00 9.39
N PRO A 111 3.24 20.70 8.22
CA PRO A 111 4.68 20.74 8.01
C PRO A 111 5.22 22.19 7.91
N GLY A 112 5.11 22.98 8.99
CA GLY A 112 5.53 24.38 8.98
C GLY A 112 5.38 25.18 10.30
N ALA A 113 4.71 24.65 11.32
CA ALA A 113 4.55 25.41 12.57
C ALA A 113 5.84 25.39 13.42
N PRO A 114 6.34 26.56 13.89
CA PRO A 114 7.47 26.61 14.81
C PRO A 114 7.16 25.85 16.11
N PRO A 115 8.18 25.24 16.75
CA PRO A 115 8.01 24.35 17.90
C PRO A 115 7.32 25.01 19.12
N SER A 116 7.22 26.34 19.17
CA SER A 116 6.60 27.10 20.26
C SER A 116 5.05 27.08 20.24
N ALA A 117 4.41 26.73 19.13
CA ALA A 117 2.94 26.67 19.05
C ALA A 117 2.35 25.32 19.48
N ARG A 118 3.18 24.26 19.59
CA ARG A 118 2.76 22.91 20.01
C ARG A 118 2.44 22.80 21.50
N ALA A 119 2.81 23.79 22.30
CA ALA A 119 2.64 23.78 23.76
C ALA A 119 1.39 24.51 24.27
N ALA A 120 0.69 25.28 23.42
CA ALA A 120 -0.36 26.20 23.90
C ALA A 120 -1.81 25.71 23.71
N ALA A 121 -2.03 24.61 22.99
CA ALA A 121 -3.38 24.14 22.64
C ALA A 121 -3.68 22.70 23.13
N SER A 122 -3.37 22.40 24.40
CA SER A 122 -4.04 21.33 25.14
C SER A 122 -3.81 21.51 26.64
N ARG A 123 -4.78 22.13 27.33
CA ARG A 123 -4.93 21.99 28.79
C ARG A 123 -5.81 20.77 29.12
N SER A 124 -5.61 19.67 28.40
CA SER A 124 -6.09 18.35 28.80
C SER A 124 -4.90 17.53 29.30
N LEU A 125 -4.99 17.02 30.52
CA LEU A 125 -3.95 16.30 31.27
C LEU A 125 -3.64 14.88 30.73
N ALA A 126 -3.91 14.62 29.46
CA ALA A 126 -3.39 13.48 28.73
C ALA A 126 -3.03 13.94 27.31
N PRO A 127 -1.78 13.75 26.84
CA PRO A 127 -1.50 13.92 25.42
C PRO A 127 -2.45 13.01 24.64
N PRO A 128 -3.09 13.48 23.54
CA PRO A 128 -3.82 12.58 22.67
C PRO A 128 -2.84 11.49 22.27
N VAL A 129 -3.13 10.25 22.69
CA VAL A 129 -2.31 9.11 22.36
C VAL A 129 -2.48 8.92 20.86
N CYS A 130 -1.57 9.49 20.08
CA CYS A 130 -1.43 9.22 18.66
C CYS A 130 -1.11 7.72 18.57
N ARG A 131 -2.16 6.90 18.48
CA ARG A 131 -2.02 5.45 18.45
C ARG A 131 -1.33 5.14 17.13
N PRO A 132 -0.16 4.47 17.14
CA PRO A 132 0.49 4.11 15.90
C PRO A 132 -0.53 3.33 15.06
N PRO A 133 -0.64 3.64 13.75
CA PRO A 133 -1.58 2.96 12.88
C PRO A 133 -1.36 1.46 13.02
N ARG A 134 -2.46 0.71 12.98
CA ARG A 134 -2.38 -0.76 13.06
C ARG A 134 -1.37 -1.20 12.01
N ARG A 135 -0.41 -2.03 12.42
CA ARG A 135 0.58 -2.56 11.48
C ARG A 135 -0.17 -3.23 10.34
N LEU A 136 -0.09 -2.63 9.15
CA LEU A 136 -0.53 -3.27 7.94
C LEU A 136 0.29 -4.54 7.81
N ILE A 137 -0.38 -5.68 7.89
CA ILE A 137 0.23 -6.96 7.53
C ILE A 137 0.38 -6.87 6.03
N ALA A 138 1.63 -6.92 5.54
CA ALA A 138 1.88 -7.03 4.11
C ALA A 138 1.04 -8.20 3.58
N ALA A 139 0.26 -7.97 2.53
CA ALA A 139 -0.46 -9.04 1.88
C ALA A 139 0.55 -10.15 1.53
N ARG A 140 0.13 -11.41 1.65
CA ARG A 140 0.93 -12.49 1.09
C ARG A 140 0.97 -12.26 -0.41
N ASP A 141 2.17 -11.94 -0.88
CA ASP A 141 2.44 -11.83 -2.30
C ASP A 141 2.91 -13.21 -2.75
N ASP A 142 1.99 -13.93 -3.40
CA ASP A 142 2.27 -15.26 -3.95
C ASP A 142 2.91 -15.15 -5.35
N GLU A 143 3.03 -13.93 -5.90
CA GLU A 143 3.67 -13.66 -7.18
C GLU A 143 5.17 -14.01 -7.14
N ARG A 144 5.69 -14.47 -8.29
CA ARG A 144 7.09 -14.88 -8.44
C ARG A 144 7.75 -14.17 -9.61
N ALA A 145 9.07 -14.12 -9.59
CA ALA A 145 9.86 -13.58 -10.68
C ALA A 145 10.06 -14.64 -11.77
N LEU A 146 9.79 -14.30 -13.03
CA LEU A 146 10.07 -15.19 -14.17
C LEU A 146 11.45 -14.86 -14.77
N TYR A 147 12.42 -15.72 -14.52
CA TYR A 147 13.77 -15.61 -15.08
C TYR A 147 13.92 -16.46 -16.34
N LEU A 148 14.39 -15.84 -17.43
CA LEU A 148 14.61 -16.51 -18.71
C LEU A 148 16.06 -16.29 -19.16
N ASN A 149 16.87 -17.34 -18.99
CA ASN A 149 18.32 -17.31 -19.24
C ASN A 149 18.79 -18.23 -20.38
N THR A 150 17.95 -19.16 -20.84
CA THR A 150 18.28 -20.03 -21.97
C THR A 150 18.18 -19.25 -23.28
N GLN A 151 19.29 -19.25 -24.03
CA GLN A 151 19.40 -18.50 -25.27
C GLN A 151 18.47 -19.07 -26.36
N GLY A 152 17.91 -18.19 -27.19
CA GLY A 152 17.00 -18.57 -28.28
C GLY A 152 15.54 -18.76 -27.87
N PHE A 153 15.22 -18.72 -26.58
CA PHE A 153 13.84 -18.81 -26.11
C PHE A 153 12.98 -17.66 -26.63
N ARG A 154 11.72 -17.97 -26.94
CA ARG A 154 10.69 -17.01 -27.34
C ARG A 154 9.54 -17.02 -26.35
N VAL A 155 9.23 -15.85 -25.83
CA VAL A 155 8.09 -15.63 -24.94
C VAL A 155 6.96 -15.01 -25.74
N GLY A 156 5.81 -15.68 -25.74
CA GLY A 156 4.58 -15.16 -26.32
C GLY A 156 3.48 -15.07 -25.28
N LEU A 157 2.38 -14.44 -25.67
CA LEU A 157 1.14 -14.40 -24.89
C LEU A 157 0.13 -15.36 -25.52
N LYS A 158 -0.53 -16.17 -24.69
CA LYS A 158 -1.69 -16.96 -25.09
C LYS A 158 -2.75 -16.85 -24.00
N SER A 159 -3.81 -16.10 -24.28
CA SER A 159 -4.80 -15.70 -23.26
C SER A 159 -4.07 -15.01 -22.10
N GLU A 160 -4.36 -15.33 -20.83
CA GLU A 160 -3.69 -14.74 -19.66
C GLU A 160 -2.45 -15.54 -19.21
N ARG A 161 -1.72 -16.17 -20.14
CA ARG A 161 -0.51 -16.94 -19.86
C ARG A 161 0.65 -16.50 -20.75
N LEU A 162 1.81 -16.31 -20.14
CA LEU A 162 3.09 -16.25 -20.83
C LEU A 162 3.48 -17.66 -21.23
N VAL A 163 3.75 -17.87 -22.51
CA VAL A 163 4.16 -19.15 -23.07
C VAL A 163 5.62 -19.04 -23.49
N VAL A 164 6.46 -19.89 -22.91
CA VAL A 164 7.90 -19.97 -23.24
C VAL A 164 8.10 -21.10 -24.24
N LYS A 165 8.73 -20.77 -25.37
CA LYS A 165 9.01 -21.71 -26.45
C LYS A 165 10.50 -21.78 -26.77
N ASP A 166 10.93 -22.96 -27.19
CA ASP A 166 12.20 -23.20 -27.86
C ASP A 166 11.90 -23.68 -29.29
N GLY A 167 12.14 -22.82 -30.29
CA GLY A 167 11.63 -23.03 -31.64
C GLY A 167 10.10 -23.14 -31.69
N GLU A 168 9.60 -24.28 -32.17
CA GLU A 168 8.15 -24.59 -32.21
C GLU A 168 7.66 -25.31 -30.94
N SER A 169 8.57 -25.82 -30.12
CA SER A 169 8.25 -26.61 -28.94
C SER A 169 7.92 -25.70 -27.75
N LYS A 170 6.81 -25.99 -27.08
CA LYS A 170 6.43 -25.32 -25.83
C LYS A 170 7.21 -25.94 -24.67
N ILE A 171 7.95 -25.13 -23.94
CA ILE A 171 8.72 -25.55 -22.75
C ILE A 171 7.88 -25.36 -21.50
N ASP A 172 7.27 -24.17 -21.35
CA ASP A 172 6.54 -23.83 -20.13
C ASP A 172 5.39 -22.84 -20.40
N GLU A 173 4.48 -22.73 -19.43
CA GLU A 173 3.46 -21.68 -19.37
C GLU A 173 3.27 -21.15 -17.95
N VAL A 174 3.24 -19.83 -17.81
CA VAL A 174 3.08 -19.15 -16.52
C VAL A 174 1.91 -18.17 -16.61
N ARG A 175 1.04 -18.17 -15.61
CA ARG A 175 -0.11 -17.24 -15.55
C ARG A 175 0.39 -15.85 -15.20
N LEU A 176 -0.14 -14.81 -15.86
CA LEU A 176 0.29 -13.44 -15.58
C LEU A 176 0.05 -13.04 -14.12
N MET A 177 -1.05 -13.49 -13.52
CA MET A 177 -1.41 -13.19 -12.13
C MET A 177 -0.42 -13.75 -11.09
N ASP A 178 0.43 -14.71 -11.49
CA ASP A 178 1.44 -15.31 -10.61
C ASP A 178 2.83 -14.68 -10.85
N VAL A 179 2.95 -13.65 -11.71
CA VAL A 179 4.24 -13.07 -12.14
C VAL A 179 4.38 -11.64 -11.63
N SER A 180 5.37 -11.43 -10.75
CA SER A 180 5.73 -10.11 -10.23
C SER A 180 6.55 -9.29 -11.22
N HIS A 181 7.45 -9.93 -11.97
CA HIS A 181 8.25 -9.33 -13.04
C HIS A 181 8.87 -10.40 -13.94
N VAL A 182 9.26 -9.99 -15.16
CA VAL A 182 9.96 -10.86 -16.12
C VAL A 182 11.39 -10.36 -16.30
N ALA A 183 12.37 -11.24 -16.19
CA ALA A 183 13.79 -10.94 -16.37
C ALA A 183 14.35 -11.73 -17.57
N LEU A 184 14.73 -11.02 -18.63
CA LEU A 184 15.22 -11.59 -19.89
C LEU A 184 16.73 -11.45 -19.98
N PHE A 185 17.46 -12.55 -20.21
CA PHE A 185 18.92 -12.55 -20.29
C PHE A 185 19.42 -12.94 -21.68
N GLY A 186 20.26 -12.09 -22.26
CA GLY A 186 20.91 -12.36 -23.54
C GLY A 186 19.92 -12.24 -24.71
N ASN A 187 19.91 -13.22 -25.60
CA ASN A 187 19.16 -13.18 -26.86
C ASN A 187 17.73 -13.77 -26.76
N VAL A 188 17.13 -13.78 -25.58
CA VAL A 188 15.73 -14.18 -25.38
C VAL A 188 14.80 -13.15 -26.03
N GLN A 189 13.85 -13.63 -26.82
CA GLN A 189 12.88 -12.79 -27.49
C GLN A 189 11.56 -12.80 -26.73
N ILE A 190 10.92 -11.64 -26.64
CA ILE A 190 9.55 -11.51 -26.13
C ILE A 190 8.71 -10.83 -27.20
N SER A 191 7.50 -11.35 -27.43
CA SER A 191 6.60 -10.76 -28.43
C SER A 191 6.05 -9.42 -27.96
N THR A 192 5.76 -8.53 -28.91
CA THR A 192 5.16 -7.22 -28.61
C THR A 192 3.83 -7.36 -27.87
N GLN A 193 3.03 -8.40 -28.18
CA GLN A 193 1.77 -8.68 -27.49
C GLN A 193 2.00 -9.02 -26.01
N ALA A 194 3.02 -9.81 -25.70
CA ALA A 194 3.38 -10.09 -24.31
C ALA A 194 3.84 -8.82 -23.59
N ILE A 195 4.63 -7.95 -24.23
CA ILE A 195 5.04 -6.67 -23.65
C ILE A 195 3.83 -5.78 -23.34
N GLN A 196 2.86 -5.68 -24.27
CA GLN A 196 1.66 -4.85 -24.09
C GLN A 196 0.87 -5.31 -22.86
N GLU A 197 0.58 -6.60 -22.78
CA GLU A 197 -0.17 -7.18 -21.66
C GLU A 197 0.55 -6.99 -20.32
N LEU A 198 1.88 -7.23 -20.30
CA LEU A 198 2.69 -7.00 -19.11
C LEU A 198 2.66 -5.53 -18.66
N CYS A 199 2.68 -4.59 -19.61
CA CYS A 199 2.53 -3.17 -19.29
C CYS A 199 1.14 -2.81 -18.75
N GLU A 200 0.06 -3.40 -19.29
CA GLU A 200 -1.31 -3.19 -18.83
C GLU A 200 -1.52 -3.73 -17.41
N HIS A 201 -0.94 -4.89 -17.10
CA HIS A 201 -0.94 -5.50 -15.77
C HIS A 201 0.09 -4.89 -14.81
N GLU A 202 0.85 -3.88 -15.25
CA GLU A 202 1.94 -3.26 -14.49
C GLU A 202 3.07 -4.22 -14.05
N ILE A 203 3.25 -5.34 -14.78
CA ILE A 203 4.33 -6.31 -14.58
C ILE A 203 5.57 -5.84 -15.37
N PRO A 204 6.66 -5.43 -14.70
CA PRO A 204 7.83 -4.92 -15.40
C PRO A 204 8.63 -6.02 -16.10
N VAL A 205 9.24 -5.68 -17.23
CA VAL A 205 10.19 -6.51 -17.98
C VAL A 205 11.58 -5.90 -17.88
N ALA A 206 12.49 -6.61 -17.23
CA ALA A 206 13.89 -6.23 -17.07
C ALA A 206 14.76 -6.95 -18.10
N TYR A 207 15.63 -6.21 -18.78
CA TYR A 207 16.51 -6.73 -19.82
C TYR A 207 17.94 -6.77 -19.31
N PHE A 208 18.59 -7.93 -19.49
CA PHE A 208 19.95 -8.20 -19.06
C PHE A 208 20.79 -8.77 -20.21
N SER A 209 22.10 -8.57 -20.12
CA SER A 209 23.07 -9.28 -20.96
C SER A 209 23.12 -10.75 -20.58
N GLN A 210 23.79 -11.55 -21.41
CA GLN A 210 24.08 -12.94 -21.06
C GLN A 210 24.91 -13.06 -19.78
N GLY A 211 25.75 -12.06 -19.48
CA GLY A 211 26.53 -11.95 -18.23
C GLY A 211 25.80 -11.27 -17.08
N GLY A 212 24.49 -11.01 -17.20
CA GLY A 212 23.67 -10.42 -16.14
C GLY A 212 23.77 -8.89 -16.01
N TRP A 213 24.35 -8.19 -16.98
CA TRP A 213 24.40 -6.72 -16.98
C TRP A 213 23.04 -6.14 -17.35
N PHE A 214 22.47 -5.30 -16.49
CA PHE A 214 21.17 -4.68 -16.69
C PHE A 214 21.22 -3.57 -17.76
N TYR A 215 20.35 -3.66 -18.77
CA TYR A 215 20.29 -2.71 -19.90
C TYR A 215 19.09 -1.77 -19.84
N GLY A 216 17.98 -2.20 -19.25
CA GLY A 216 16.77 -1.41 -19.29
C GLY A 216 15.57 -2.11 -18.69
N LEU A 217 14.51 -1.32 -18.56
CA LEU A 217 13.24 -1.73 -17.99
C LEU A 217 12.10 -1.25 -18.88
N THR A 218 11.24 -2.16 -19.28
CA THR A 218 9.93 -1.84 -19.84
C THR A 218 8.91 -1.98 -18.72
N ARG A 219 8.08 -0.97 -18.52
CA ARG A 219 7.01 -0.96 -17.50
C ARG A 219 5.84 -0.14 -17.99
N GLY A 220 4.66 -0.42 -17.46
CA GLY A 220 3.49 0.42 -17.65
C GLY A 220 3.70 1.85 -17.13
N HIS A 221 2.79 2.75 -17.52
CA HIS A 221 2.88 4.18 -17.22
C HIS A 221 2.86 4.50 -15.71
N GLY A 222 2.34 3.59 -14.86
CA GLY A 222 2.44 3.66 -13.39
C GLY A 222 2.02 5.01 -12.81
N LEU A 223 1.00 5.65 -13.40
CA LEU A 223 0.53 6.99 -13.08
C LEU A 223 -0.47 7.02 -11.93
N LYS A 224 -0.44 6.03 -11.02
CA LYS A 224 -1.50 5.86 -10.02
C LYS A 224 -1.64 7.06 -9.07
N ASN A 225 -0.56 7.80 -8.75
CA ASN A 225 -0.64 8.94 -7.81
C ASN A 225 0.31 10.11 -8.13
N VAL A 226 -0.14 11.07 -8.95
CA VAL A 226 0.62 12.30 -9.27
C VAL A 226 0.92 13.14 -8.03
N HIS A 227 -0.02 13.24 -7.08
CA HIS A 227 0.16 13.99 -5.84
C HIS A 227 1.31 13.44 -4.99
N THR A 228 1.45 12.12 -4.90
CA THR A 228 2.57 11.49 -4.20
C THR A 228 3.89 11.85 -4.87
N ARG A 229 3.97 11.85 -6.20
CA ARG A 229 5.19 12.24 -6.93
C ARG A 229 5.55 13.71 -6.67
N ILE A 230 4.58 14.61 -6.70
CA ILE A 230 4.79 16.03 -6.39
C ILE A 230 5.38 16.18 -4.97
N GLN A 231 4.81 15.50 -3.99
CA GLN A 231 5.31 15.53 -2.62
C GLN A 231 6.69 14.86 -2.46
N GLN A 232 6.97 13.79 -3.21
CA GLN A 232 8.31 13.18 -3.26
C GLN A 232 9.35 14.18 -3.76
N PHE A 233 9.09 14.88 -4.86
CA PHE A 233 10.00 15.92 -5.37
C PHE A 233 10.14 17.08 -4.38
N ALA A 234 9.04 17.58 -3.81
CA ALA A 234 9.08 18.64 -2.80
C ALA A 234 9.90 18.25 -1.56
N THR A 235 9.77 16.99 -1.11
CA THR A 235 10.54 16.44 0.01
C THR A 235 12.02 16.29 -0.33
N ALA A 236 12.33 15.81 -1.53
CA ALA A 236 13.70 15.67 -2.02
C ALA A 236 14.41 17.02 -2.17
N SER A 237 13.68 18.07 -2.58
CA SER A 237 14.21 19.44 -2.69
C SER A 237 14.43 20.12 -1.35
N ASN A 238 13.84 19.63 -0.24
CA ASN A 238 14.07 20.16 1.10
C ASN A 238 15.25 19.41 1.77
N PRO A 239 16.41 20.05 1.99
CA PRO A 239 17.60 19.36 2.48
C PRO A 239 17.39 18.67 3.83
N ARG A 240 16.62 19.29 4.72
CA ARG A 240 16.38 18.77 6.06
C ARG A 240 15.47 17.53 6.04
N ARG A 241 14.36 17.57 5.27
CA ARG A 241 13.50 16.38 5.13
C ARG A 241 14.16 15.26 4.35
N CYS A 242 14.91 15.60 3.30
CA CYS A 242 15.70 14.63 2.54
C CYS A 242 16.68 13.88 3.46
N LEU A 243 17.42 14.62 4.30
CA LEU A 243 18.33 14.04 5.29
C LEU A 243 17.58 13.14 6.29
N GLU A 244 16.47 13.59 6.86
CA GLU A 244 15.67 12.79 7.80
C GLU A 244 15.20 11.46 7.20
N VAL A 245 14.80 11.44 5.92
CA VAL A 245 14.43 10.20 5.21
C VAL A 245 15.65 9.31 4.98
N ALA A 246 16.76 9.89 4.50
CA ALA A 246 17.99 9.15 4.25
C ALA A 246 18.57 8.53 5.52
N GLN A 247 18.59 9.26 6.64
CA GLN A 247 19.02 8.77 7.95
C GLN A 247 18.21 7.56 8.39
N ARG A 248 16.89 7.57 8.19
CA ARG A 248 16.02 6.43 8.52
C ARG A 248 16.37 5.19 7.69
N MET A 249 16.60 5.36 6.38
CA MET A 249 16.98 4.26 5.48
C MET A 249 18.34 3.66 5.85
N VAL A 250 19.35 4.51 6.04
CA VAL A 250 20.71 4.07 6.41
C VAL A 250 20.71 3.40 7.77
N ARG A 251 20.04 3.99 8.79
CA ARG A 251 19.91 3.37 10.11
C ARG A 251 19.25 2.00 10.03
N ALA A 252 18.20 1.83 9.22
CA ALA A 252 17.54 0.55 9.02
C ALA A 252 18.49 -0.46 8.35
N LYS A 253 19.23 -0.06 7.32
CA LYS A 253 20.24 -0.89 6.64
C LYS A 253 21.29 -1.41 7.63
N ILE A 254 21.86 -0.55 8.45
CA ILE A 254 22.90 -0.92 9.43
C ILE A 254 22.34 -1.85 10.50
N ARG A 255 21.12 -1.60 10.99
CA ARG A 255 20.43 -2.51 11.93
C ARG A 255 20.18 -3.89 11.31
N ASN A 256 19.84 -3.94 10.01
CA ASN A 256 19.68 -5.19 9.28
C ASN A 256 21.01 -5.92 9.12
N HIS A 257 22.11 -5.23 8.79
CA HIS A 257 23.46 -5.82 8.77
C HIS A 257 23.81 -6.47 10.11
N ARG A 258 23.61 -5.75 11.22
CA ARG A 258 23.84 -6.29 12.56
C ARG A 258 22.99 -7.53 12.85
N THR A 259 21.72 -7.49 12.44
CA THR A 259 20.79 -8.62 12.64
C THR A 259 21.19 -9.83 11.80
N MET A 260 21.63 -9.62 10.55
CA MET A 260 22.12 -10.68 9.66
C MET A 260 23.38 -11.33 10.24
N LEU A 261 24.36 -10.54 10.71
CA LEU A 261 25.53 -11.10 11.40
C LEU A 261 25.10 -11.94 12.62
N MET A 262 24.27 -11.40 13.50
CA MET A 262 23.85 -12.13 14.71
C MET A 262 23.07 -13.42 14.43
N ARG A 263 22.34 -13.50 13.31
CA ARG A 263 21.45 -14.64 13.00
C ARG A 263 22.09 -15.68 12.11
N LEU A 264 22.93 -15.26 11.17
CA LEU A 264 23.43 -16.12 10.10
C LEU A 264 24.91 -16.43 10.24
N HIS A 265 25.68 -15.60 10.96
CA HIS A 265 27.10 -15.85 11.14
C HIS A 265 27.32 -17.02 12.11
N THR A 266 28.23 -17.94 11.78
CA THR A 266 28.53 -19.13 12.60
C THR A 266 28.98 -18.75 14.02
N GLU A 267 29.95 -17.84 14.14
CA GLU A 267 30.40 -17.28 15.42
C GLU A 267 30.46 -15.74 15.33
N PRO A 268 29.36 -15.02 15.62
CA PRO A 268 29.27 -13.59 15.34
C PRO A 268 30.26 -12.77 16.21
N PRO A 269 31.20 -12.03 15.59
CA PRO A 269 32.22 -11.30 16.34
C PRO A 269 31.59 -10.15 17.14
N ALA A 270 31.73 -10.21 18.47
CA ALA A 270 31.09 -9.26 19.40
C ALA A 270 31.47 -7.80 19.10
N GLY A 271 32.72 -7.55 18.71
CA GLY A 271 33.21 -6.22 18.32
C GLY A 271 32.49 -5.66 17.09
N ALA A 272 32.27 -6.47 16.05
CA ALA A 272 31.55 -6.04 14.85
C ALA A 272 30.06 -5.78 15.14
N VAL A 273 29.43 -6.63 15.94
CA VAL A 273 28.03 -6.48 16.34
C VAL A 273 27.81 -5.24 17.22
N ALA A 274 28.76 -4.93 18.11
CA ALA A 274 28.76 -3.70 18.90
C ALA A 274 29.02 -2.47 18.03
N GLY A 275 30.05 -2.51 17.17
CA GLY A 275 30.37 -1.40 16.26
C GLY A 275 29.19 -1.03 15.35
N LEU A 276 28.51 -2.01 14.75
CA LEU A 276 27.30 -1.74 13.95
C LEU A 276 26.15 -1.14 14.78
N LYS A 277 26.04 -1.49 16.07
CA LYS A 277 25.05 -0.90 16.97
C LYS A 277 25.36 0.58 17.20
N ASP A 278 26.63 0.89 17.47
CA ASP A 278 27.07 2.24 17.81
C ASP A 278 26.96 3.16 16.60
N ILE A 279 27.35 2.70 15.40
CA ILE A 279 27.15 3.45 14.16
C ILE A 279 25.64 3.68 13.91
N ALA A 280 24.78 2.68 14.12
CA ALA A 280 23.34 2.86 13.95
C ALA A 280 22.71 3.83 14.96
N LEU A 281 23.36 4.06 16.11
CA LEU A 281 22.94 5.05 17.11
C LEU A 281 23.39 6.46 16.76
N SER A 282 24.51 6.64 16.06
CA SER A 282 25.02 7.96 15.64
C SER A 282 24.39 8.51 14.36
N VAL A 283 23.80 7.65 13.50
CA VAL A 283 23.15 8.07 12.24
C VAL A 283 22.15 9.25 12.38
N PRO A 284 21.26 9.30 13.39
CA PRO A 284 20.34 10.43 13.56
C PRO A 284 21.03 11.79 13.78
N ASP A 285 22.25 11.78 14.32
CA ASP A 285 23.01 12.98 14.65
C ASP A 285 23.87 13.47 13.46
N ALA A 286 23.90 12.72 12.36
CA ALA A 286 24.66 13.10 11.17
C ALA A 286 24.12 14.41 10.56
N PRO A 287 24.92 15.49 10.46
CA PRO A 287 24.49 16.82 10.05
C PRO A 287 24.22 16.95 8.54
N GLY A 288 24.60 15.96 7.72
CA GLY A 288 24.44 16.03 6.27
C GLY A 288 24.65 14.70 5.54
N LEU A 289 24.32 14.71 4.24
CA LEU A 289 24.36 13.51 3.40
C LEU A 289 25.77 12.94 3.23
N SER A 290 26.80 13.78 3.18
CA SER A 290 28.18 13.30 3.02
C SER A 290 28.65 12.51 4.24
N GLU A 291 28.35 12.97 5.44
CA GLU A 291 28.70 12.26 6.68
C GLU A 291 27.86 11.00 6.84
N LEU A 292 26.58 11.07 6.47
CA LEU A 292 25.70 9.92 6.45
C LEU A 292 26.22 8.80 5.52
N LEU A 293 26.73 9.16 4.34
CA LEU A 293 27.41 8.21 3.44
C LEU A 293 28.68 7.63 4.05
N GLY A 294 29.43 8.43 4.81
CA GLY A 294 30.60 7.94 5.56
C GLY A 294 30.23 6.88 6.61
N LEU A 295 29.18 7.11 7.38
CA LEU A 295 28.67 6.15 8.37
C LEU A 295 28.14 4.87 7.69
N GLU A 296 27.44 5.01 6.57
CA GLU A 296 26.94 3.89 5.76
C GLU A 296 28.10 3.04 5.23
N GLY A 297 29.11 3.67 4.65
CA GLY A 297 30.30 3.00 4.13
C GLY A 297 31.11 2.31 5.22
N ALA A 298 31.30 2.96 6.39
CA ALA A 298 31.98 2.36 7.53
C ALA A 298 31.25 1.11 8.05
N ALA A 299 29.91 1.18 8.17
CA ALA A 299 29.11 0.03 8.55
C ALA A 299 29.13 -1.08 7.50
N ALA A 300 29.06 -0.73 6.21
CA ALA A 300 29.16 -1.69 5.12
C ALA A 300 30.52 -2.40 5.13
N ALA A 301 31.62 -1.67 5.30
CA ALA A 301 32.96 -2.23 5.40
C ALA A 301 33.06 -3.22 6.57
N LEU A 302 32.57 -2.84 7.76
CA LEU A 302 32.57 -3.70 8.95
C LEU A 302 31.71 -4.97 8.73
N TYR A 303 30.56 -4.84 8.07
CA TYR A 303 29.71 -5.97 7.71
C TYR A 303 30.40 -6.91 6.71
N PHE A 304 30.93 -6.38 5.61
CA PHE A 304 31.52 -7.19 4.54
C PHE A 304 32.85 -7.84 4.92
N GLN A 305 33.63 -7.22 5.82
CA GLN A 305 34.81 -7.86 6.42
C GLN A 305 34.48 -9.16 7.17
N ASN A 306 33.27 -9.26 7.72
CA ASN A 306 32.79 -10.42 8.48
C ASN A 306 31.77 -11.25 7.67
N PHE A 307 31.65 -11.01 6.36
CA PHE A 307 30.64 -11.69 5.54
C PHE A 307 30.95 -13.17 5.29
N SER A 308 32.23 -13.54 5.26
CA SER A 308 32.65 -14.93 5.05
C SER A 308 32.05 -15.89 6.08
N GLY A 309 31.92 -15.46 7.35
CA GLY A 309 31.33 -16.29 8.40
C GLY A 309 29.82 -16.48 8.30
N LEU A 310 29.12 -15.82 7.35
CA LEU A 310 27.71 -16.06 7.04
C LEU A 310 27.54 -17.18 6.00
N ILE A 311 28.61 -17.50 5.27
CA ILE A 311 28.61 -18.58 4.30
C ILE A 311 28.89 -19.86 5.07
N LYS A 312 27.87 -20.70 5.19
CA LYS A 312 28.07 -22.07 5.65
C LYS A 312 28.79 -22.80 4.52
N ALA A 313 29.98 -23.32 4.78
CA ALA A 313 30.54 -24.35 3.90
C ALA A 313 29.50 -25.48 3.86
N GLY A 314 29.13 -25.93 2.66
CA GLY A 314 28.34 -27.14 2.54
C GLY A 314 29.08 -28.25 3.27
N GLU A 315 28.37 -29.04 4.06
CA GLU A 315 28.83 -30.40 4.34
C GLU A 315 28.95 -31.05 2.96
N ASP A 316 30.18 -31.20 2.46
CA ASP A 316 30.45 -32.12 1.37
C ASP A 316 29.87 -33.47 1.80
N GLU A 317 29.11 -34.09 0.91
CA GLU A 317 28.54 -35.43 1.04
C GLU A 317 29.69 -36.45 1.15
N ASP A 318 30.38 -36.49 2.30
CA ASP A 318 31.30 -37.55 2.66
C ASP A 318 30.49 -38.72 3.23
N GLY A 319 30.14 -39.68 2.38
CA GLY A 319 29.88 -41.05 2.82
C GLY A 319 28.67 -41.76 2.23
N ASP A 320 28.56 -41.87 0.92
CA ASP A 320 27.98 -43.11 0.35
C ASP A 320 29.15 -44.04 -0.02
N GLU A 321 29.33 -45.03 0.86
CA GLU A 321 30.24 -46.17 0.69
C GLU A 321 29.91 -46.99 -0.57
N ILE A 322 30.98 -47.59 -1.08
CA ILE A 322 31.12 -48.52 -2.22
C ILE A 322 30.09 -49.66 -2.21
#